data_AF-A0A183TYK6-F1
#
_entry.id   AF-A0A183TYK6-F1
#
_cell.length_a   1.000
_cell.length_b   1.000
_cell.length_c   1.000
_cell.angle_alpha   90.00
_cell.angle_beta   90.00
_cell.angle_gamma   90.00
#
_symmetry.space_group_name_H-M   'P 1'
#
loop_
_entity.id
_entity.type
_entity.pdbx_description
1 polymer ?
#
loop_
_entity_poly.entity_id
_entity_poly.type
_entity_poly.pdbx_seq_one_letter_code
_entity_poly.pdbx_strand_id
1 'polypeptide(L)'
;MGDYERWRLFCLGEKEEITGKANEIGEERNSGRAFRSGHLPTPAIVMNLSENQVNSLIQHLVQVRWCSQDMFLEDGYSKQLFQWLYSVLLVVEKPLLHDVCASLRAFAKQCRLLRATPADDSSGLAVGDVPTPNEFSLFIALISIYFEQKDLADHQ
;
A
#
# COMPACT_ATOMS: atom_id res chain seq x y z
N MET A 1 11.20 3.18 15.73
CA MET A 1 11.32 1.83 15.12
C MET A 1 10.15 0.92 15.44
N GLY A 2 9.62 0.91 16.68
CA GLY A 2 8.50 0.02 17.06
C GLY A 2 7.14 0.32 16.43
N ASP A 3 6.82 1.57 16.11
CA ASP A 3 5.48 1.91 15.58
C ASP A 3 5.32 1.64 14.07
N TYR A 4 6.42 1.68 13.31
CA TYR A 4 6.43 1.35 11.88
C TYR A 4 6.02 -0.10 11.63
N GLU A 5 6.66 -1.05 12.33
CA GLU A 5 6.38 -2.48 12.19
C GLU A 5 4.92 -2.79 12.56
N ARG A 6 4.42 -2.13 13.61
CA ARG A 6 3.03 -2.27 14.06
C ARG A 6 2.05 -1.78 13.00
N TRP A 7 2.27 -0.61 12.41
CA TRP A 7 1.42 -0.10 11.33
C TRP A 7 1.50 -0.97 10.08
N ARG A 8 2.69 -1.47 9.73
CA ARG A 8 2.87 -2.42 8.63
C ARG A 8 2.03 -3.68 8.84
N LEU A 9 2.17 -4.32 10.00
CA LEU A 9 1.42 -5.53 10.36
C LEU A 9 -0.09 -5.26 10.44
N PHE A 10 -0.49 -4.11 10.96
CA PHE A 10 -1.90 -3.73 11.05
C PHE A 10 -2.53 -3.54 9.66
N CYS A 11 -1.84 -2.85 8.75
CA CYS A 11 -2.37 -2.52 7.43
C CYS A 11 -2.27 -3.68 6.44
N LEU A 12 -1.18 -4.46 6.47
CA LEU A 12 -0.86 -5.49 5.47
C LEU A 12 -0.92 -6.92 6.01
N GLY A 13 -0.93 -7.11 7.32
CA GLY A 13 -0.93 -8.43 7.96
C GLY A 13 0.46 -9.07 8.04
N GLU A 14 0.48 -10.32 8.50
CA GLU A 14 1.67 -11.18 8.49
C GLU A 14 1.70 -12.00 7.21
N LYS A 15 2.87 -12.12 6.56
CA LYS A 15 3.05 -13.03 5.42
C LYS A 15 3.10 -14.47 5.96
N GLU A 16 2.07 -15.27 5.71
CA GLU A 16 2.26 -16.72 5.80
C GLU A 16 3.13 -17.15 4.61
N GLU A 17 4.38 -17.54 4.89
CA GLU A 17 5.05 -18.48 4.00
C GLU A 17 4.19 -19.73 3.96
N ILE A 18 3.54 -19.97 2.83
CA ILE A 18 2.95 -21.28 2.53
C ILE A 18 4.13 -22.23 2.33
N THR A 19 4.77 -22.66 3.42
CA THR A 19 5.62 -23.84 3.39
C THR A 19 4.65 -25.03 3.29
N GLY A 20 4.43 -25.48 2.05
CA GLY A 20 3.65 -26.67 1.76
C GLY A 20 4.22 -27.88 2.51
N LYS A 21 3.64 -28.18 3.67
CA LYS A 21 3.57 -29.54 4.18
C LYS A 21 2.09 -29.87 4.38
N ALA A 22 1.48 -30.28 3.28
CA ALA A 22 0.31 -31.14 3.35
C ALA A 22 0.75 -32.43 4.04
N ASN A 23 0.36 -32.59 5.30
CA ASN A 23 0.25 -33.91 5.88
C ASN A 23 -1.05 -33.94 6.69
N GLU A 24 -1.91 -34.85 6.25
CA GLU A 24 -3.20 -35.16 6.84
C GLU A 24 -3.00 -35.71 8.26
N ILE A 25 -3.91 -35.35 9.17
CA ILE A 25 -4.75 -36.26 9.98
C ILE A 25 -5.61 -35.37 10.88
N GLY A 26 -6.91 -35.60 10.84
CA GLY A 26 -7.91 -34.76 11.46
C GLY A 26 -7.89 -34.76 12.98
N GLU A 27 -8.37 -33.66 13.56
CA GLU A 27 -9.25 -33.65 14.73
C GLU A 27 -9.86 -32.26 14.90
N GLU A 28 -11.16 -32.27 15.13
CA GLU A 28 -12.03 -31.11 15.30
C GLU A 28 -11.58 -30.24 16.48
N ARG A 29 -11.04 -29.05 16.19
CA ARG A 29 -11.13 -27.90 17.09
C ARG A 29 -11.56 -26.69 16.29
N ASN A 30 -12.84 -26.39 16.42
CA ASN A 30 -13.48 -25.15 16.01
C ASN A 30 -12.82 -23.96 16.72
N SER A 31 -11.75 -23.46 16.12
CA SER A 31 -11.19 -22.13 16.34
C SER A 31 -10.86 -21.66 14.95
N GLY A 32 -11.78 -20.89 14.35
CA GLY A 32 -11.53 -20.23 13.09
C GLY A 32 -10.22 -19.46 13.21
N ARG A 33 -9.14 -20.02 12.68
CA ARG A 33 -7.91 -19.27 12.39
C ARG A 33 -8.32 -18.29 11.31
N ALA A 34 -8.82 -17.14 11.76
CA ALA A 34 -8.98 -15.99 10.89
C ALA A 34 -7.60 -15.73 10.32
N PHE A 35 -7.48 -16.00 9.02
CA PHE A 35 -6.45 -15.50 8.14
C PHE A 35 -6.03 -14.11 8.65
N ARG A 36 -4.77 -13.90 9.05
CA ARG A 36 -4.30 -12.59 9.52
C ARG A 36 -4.06 -11.66 8.32
N SER A 37 -5.05 -11.53 7.43
CA SER A 37 -5.09 -10.43 6.48
C SER A 37 -5.06 -9.13 7.27
N GLY A 38 -4.26 -8.17 6.83
CA GLY A 38 -4.28 -6.83 7.42
C GLY A 38 -5.69 -6.25 7.46
N HIS A 39 -5.92 -5.26 8.30
CA HIS A 39 -7.19 -4.57 8.36
C HIS A 39 -7.45 -3.78 7.07
N LEU A 40 -8.71 -3.61 6.70
CA LEU A 40 -9.10 -2.69 5.62
C LEU A 40 -9.23 -1.27 6.17
N PRO A 41 -8.92 -0.24 5.37
CA PRO A 41 -9.10 1.15 5.79
C PRO A 41 -10.59 1.50 5.82
N THR A 42 -11.24 1.28 6.95
CA THR A 42 -12.63 1.69 7.15
C THR A 42 -12.69 3.16 7.58
N PRO A 43 -13.77 3.90 7.23
CA PRO A 43 -13.93 5.29 7.68
C PRO A 43 -13.84 5.44 9.20
N ALA A 44 -14.34 4.47 9.96
CA ALA A 44 -14.24 4.48 11.42
C ALA A 44 -12.79 4.47 11.92
N ILE A 45 -11.88 3.76 11.24
CA ILE A 45 -10.46 3.77 11.62
C ILE A 45 -9.83 5.08 11.18
N VAL A 46 -9.98 5.41 9.90
CA VAL A 46 -9.26 6.52 9.25
C VAL A 46 -9.66 7.88 9.85
N MET A 47 -10.94 8.08 10.18
CA MET A 47 -11.44 9.32 10.79
C MET A 47 -11.06 9.49 12.26
N ASN A 48 -10.64 8.41 12.94
CA ASN A 48 -10.16 8.47 14.32
C ASN A 48 -8.63 8.65 14.43
N LEU A 49 -7.92 8.72 13.30
CA LEU A 49 -6.49 9.00 13.28
C LEU A 49 -6.22 10.48 13.56
N SER A 50 -5.25 10.77 14.43
CA SER A 50 -4.79 12.15 14.60
C SER A 50 -3.92 12.58 13.42
N GLU A 51 -3.81 13.89 13.19
CA GLU A 51 -2.99 14.47 12.11
C GLU A 51 -1.55 13.91 12.10
N ASN A 52 -0.92 13.79 13.27
CA ASN A 52 0.43 13.23 13.40
C ASN A 52 0.49 11.75 12.98
N GLN A 53 -0.54 10.97 13.30
CA GLN A 53 -0.63 9.55 12.91
C GLN A 53 -0.88 9.42 11.41
N VAL A 54 -1.73 10.25 10.81
CA VAL A 54 -1.98 10.29 9.36
C VAL A 54 -0.67 10.59 8.62
N ASN A 55 0.02 11.67 8.98
CA ASN A 55 1.28 12.05 8.31
C ASN A 55 2.36 10.97 8.48
N SER A 56 2.50 10.42 9.68
CA SER A 56 3.46 9.33 9.95
C SER A 56 3.10 8.08 9.15
N LEU A 57 1.82 7.70 9.11
CA LEU A 57 1.33 6.53 8.38
C LEU A 57 1.58 6.65 6.87
N ILE A 58 1.37 7.81 6.27
CA ILE A 58 1.71 8.04 4.85
C ILE A 58 3.19 7.74 4.59
N GLN A 59 4.08 8.30 5.42
CA GLN A 59 5.52 8.07 5.27
C GLN A 59 5.86 6.59 5.41
N HIS A 60 5.31 5.94 6.43
CA HIS A 60 5.53 4.52 6.67
C HIS A 60 5.02 3.66 5.51
N LEU A 61 3.79 3.86 5.02
CA LEU A 61 3.23 3.09 3.90
C LEU A 61 4.05 3.27 2.61
N VAL A 62 4.51 4.49 2.33
CA VAL A 62 5.40 4.75 1.19
C VAL A 62 6.77 4.08 1.39
N GLN A 63 7.31 4.08 2.62
CA GLN A 63 8.58 3.45 2.94
C GLN A 63 8.54 1.92 2.99
N VAL A 64 7.40 1.30 3.32
CA VAL A 64 7.22 -0.16 3.27
C VAL A 64 7.58 -0.72 1.91
N ARG A 65 7.29 0.03 0.84
CA ARG A 65 7.70 -0.33 -0.52
C ARG A 65 9.23 -0.28 -0.72
N TRP A 66 9.94 0.65 -0.07
CA TRP A 66 11.37 0.86 -0.27
C TRP A 66 12.26 -0.03 0.61
N CYS A 67 11.82 -0.31 1.84
CA CYS A 67 12.62 -1.09 2.79
C CYS A 67 12.57 -2.60 2.51
N SER A 68 11.50 -3.06 1.87
CA SER A 68 11.35 -4.46 1.45
C SER A 68 11.89 -4.67 0.04
N GLN A 69 13.21 -4.79 -0.08
CA GLN A 69 13.81 -5.58 -1.17
C GLN A 69 13.50 -7.08 -1.02
N ASP A 70 12.90 -7.48 0.11
CA ASP A 70 12.34 -8.80 0.35
C ASP A 70 10.80 -8.78 0.44
N MET A 71 10.17 -9.55 -0.44
CA MET A 71 8.99 -10.40 -0.20
C MET A 71 7.55 -9.85 -0.18
N PHE A 72 7.22 -8.55 -0.15
CA PHE A 72 5.81 -8.11 -0.14
C PHE A 72 5.27 -7.57 -1.47
N LEU A 73 6.15 -7.13 -2.37
CA LEU A 73 5.77 -6.65 -3.69
C LEU A 73 6.77 -7.22 -4.71
N GLU A 74 6.71 -8.52 -4.99
CA GLU A 74 7.50 -9.12 -6.09
C GLU A 74 7.23 -8.39 -7.42
N ASP A 75 6.02 -7.84 -7.60
CA ASP A 75 5.63 -7.05 -8.78
C ASP A 75 5.42 -5.56 -8.51
N GLY A 76 5.91 -5.04 -7.37
CA GLY A 76 5.78 -3.61 -7.07
C GLY A 76 4.36 -3.12 -6.80
N TYR A 77 3.35 -3.99 -6.71
CA TYR A 77 1.95 -3.65 -6.39
C TYR A 77 1.39 -4.47 -5.24
N SER A 78 0.61 -3.82 -4.37
CA SER A 78 -0.25 -4.47 -3.38
C SER A 78 -1.53 -3.66 -3.28
N LYS A 79 -2.66 -4.27 -3.64
CA LYS A 79 -3.97 -3.63 -3.59
C LYS A 79 -4.31 -3.09 -2.20
N GLN A 80 -3.98 -3.84 -1.16
CA GLN A 80 -4.23 -3.44 0.22
C GLN A 80 -3.40 -2.22 0.63
N LEU A 81 -2.12 -2.17 0.23
CA LEU A 81 -1.27 -1.00 0.44
C LEU A 81 -1.85 0.25 -0.24
N PHE A 82 -2.30 0.10 -1.49
CA PHE A 82 -2.85 1.19 -2.28
C PHE A 82 -4.18 1.69 -1.71
N GLN A 83 -5.05 0.79 -1.23
CA GLN A 83 -6.27 1.16 -0.53
C GLN A 83 -5.97 1.98 0.73
N TRP A 84 -5.03 1.52 1.56
CA TRP A 84 -4.62 2.27 2.76
C TRP A 84 -4.08 3.64 2.41
N LEU A 85 -3.17 3.72 1.45
CA LEU A 85 -2.58 4.99 1.04
C LEU A 85 -3.67 5.94 0.52
N TYR A 86 -4.57 5.47 -0.34
CA TYR A 86 -5.68 6.27 -0.85
C TYR A 86 -6.57 6.79 0.28
N SER A 87 -6.99 5.93 1.20
CA SER A 87 -7.86 6.33 2.31
C SER A 87 -7.19 7.35 3.24
N VAL A 88 -5.90 7.21 3.52
CA VAL A 88 -5.18 8.15 4.38
C VAL A 88 -4.97 9.50 3.66
N LEU A 89 -4.77 9.49 2.33
CA LEU A 89 -4.72 10.72 1.53
C LEU A 89 -6.05 11.46 1.44
N LEU A 90 -7.20 10.81 1.69
CA LEU A 90 -8.50 11.49 1.74
C LEU A 90 -8.69 12.31 3.02
N VAL A 91 -8.01 11.94 4.11
CA VAL A 91 -8.14 12.60 5.42
C VAL A 91 -6.93 13.43 5.80
N VAL A 92 -5.90 13.48 4.96
CA VAL A 92 -4.73 14.32 5.22
C VAL A 92 -5.10 15.79 5.09
N GLU A 93 -4.85 16.55 6.15
CA GLU A 93 -5.12 17.98 6.18
C GLU A 93 -4.01 18.75 5.43
N LYS A 94 -4.39 19.89 4.85
CA LYS A 94 -3.46 20.80 4.19
C LYS A 94 -3.13 21.96 5.15
N PRO A 95 -1.90 22.49 5.15
CA PRO A 95 -0.79 22.19 4.23
C PRO A 95 -0.02 20.91 4.62
N LEU A 96 0.42 20.15 3.62
CA LEU A 96 1.25 18.96 3.85
C LEU A 96 2.61 19.33 4.44
N LEU A 97 3.08 18.50 5.37
CA LEU A 97 4.46 18.57 5.86
C LEU A 97 5.46 18.32 4.72
N HIS A 98 6.60 19.01 4.77
CA HIS A 98 7.64 18.92 3.73
C HIS A 98 8.10 17.46 3.50
N ASP A 99 8.23 16.68 4.57
CA ASP A 99 8.68 15.28 4.51
C ASP A 99 7.63 14.35 3.88
N VAL A 100 6.35 14.62 4.13
CA VAL A 100 5.23 13.91 3.50
C VAL A 100 5.16 14.27 2.03
N CYS A 101 5.32 15.54 1.69
CA CYS A 101 5.47 16.00 0.32
C CYS A 101 6.60 15.26 -0.40
N ALA A 102 7.80 15.20 0.18
CA ALA A 102 8.94 14.50 -0.42
C ALA A 102 8.65 13.00 -0.63
N SER A 103 8.01 12.35 0.34
CA SER A 103 7.63 10.93 0.26
C SER A 103 6.63 10.67 -0.86
N LEU A 104 5.58 11.50 -0.98
CA LEU A 104 4.59 11.40 -2.04
C LEU A 104 5.21 11.64 -3.43
N ARG A 105 6.18 12.55 -3.55
CA ARG A 105 6.90 12.76 -4.81
C ARG A 105 7.69 11.53 -5.22
N ALA A 106 8.41 10.93 -4.28
CA ALA A 106 9.14 9.70 -4.53
C ALA A 106 8.20 8.58 -4.97
N PHE A 107 7.06 8.44 -4.28
CA PHE A 107 6.02 7.47 -4.64
C PHE A 107 5.45 7.70 -6.04
N ALA A 108 5.05 8.92 -6.39
CA ALA A 108 4.52 9.24 -7.72
C ALA A 108 5.50 8.92 -8.85
N LYS A 109 6.80 9.20 -8.66
CA LYS A 109 7.85 8.82 -9.63
C LYS A 109 7.91 7.30 -9.81
N GLN A 110 7.77 6.53 -8.73
CA GLN A 110 7.74 5.07 -8.79
C GLN A 110 6.48 4.55 -9.49
N CYS A 111 5.31 5.12 -9.21
CA CYS A 111 4.07 4.80 -9.94
C CYS A 111 4.24 5.02 -11.45
N ARG A 112 4.94 6.09 -11.85
CA ARG A 112 5.23 6.38 -13.26
C ARG A 112 6.16 5.32 -13.89
N LEU A 113 7.17 4.84 -13.15
CA LEU A 113 8.05 3.76 -13.60
C LEU A 113 7.29 2.45 -13.77
N LEU A 114 6.51 2.06 -12.76
CA LEU A 114 5.71 0.83 -12.80
C LEU A 114 4.65 0.83 -13.89
N ARG A 115 4.02 1.99 -14.13
CA ARG A 115 3.08 2.15 -15.26
C ARG A 115 3.76 1.96 -16.62
N ALA A 116 5.05 2.28 -16.72
CA ALA A 116 5.83 2.13 -17.96
C ALA A 116 6.42 0.72 -18.12
N THR A 117 6.45 -0.09 -17.06
CA THR A 117 6.84 -1.50 -17.14
C THR A 117 5.68 -2.29 -17.76
N PRO A 118 5.89 -2.99 -18.89
CA PRO A 118 4.85 -3.84 -19.46
C PRO A 118 4.52 -4.97 -18.47
N ALA A 119 3.24 -5.15 -18.19
CA ALA A 119 2.77 -6.33 -17.46
C ALA A 119 3.01 -7.53 -18.38
N ASP A 120 4.02 -8.35 -18.08
CA ASP A 120 4.17 -9.62 -18.76
C ASP A 120 2.95 -10.47 -18.40
N ASP A 121 2.16 -10.86 -19.40
CA ASP A 121 0.96 -11.71 -19.30
C ASP A 121 1.24 -13.14 -18.74
N SER A 122 2.45 -13.36 -18.19
CA SER A 122 2.95 -14.64 -17.72
C SER A 122 2.91 -14.82 -16.20
N SER A 123 2.62 -13.76 -15.42
CA SER A 123 2.43 -13.91 -13.97
C SER A 123 1.05 -14.52 -13.73
N GLY A 124 1.00 -15.72 -13.16
CA GLY A 124 -0.23 -16.44 -12.79
C GLY A 124 -1.05 -15.78 -11.68
N LEU A 125 -1.03 -14.45 -11.61
CA LEU A 125 -1.79 -13.64 -10.66
C LEU A 125 -3.27 -13.65 -11.04
N ALA A 126 -4.13 -13.78 -10.03
CA ALA A 126 -5.56 -13.68 -10.22
C ALA A 126 -5.91 -12.33 -10.87
N VAL A 127 -6.84 -12.35 -11.83
CA VAL A 127 -7.30 -11.22 -12.67
C VAL A 127 -7.66 -9.93 -11.87
N GLY A 128 -7.87 -10.02 -10.56
CA GLY A 128 -8.20 -8.90 -9.68
C GLY A 128 -7.06 -8.31 -8.84
N ASP A 129 -5.84 -8.84 -8.95
CA ASP A 129 -4.64 -8.37 -8.22
C ASP A 129 -3.52 -7.89 -9.16
N VAL A 130 -3.77 -7.90 -10.47
CA VAL A 130 -2.88 -7.29 -11.46
C VAL A 130 -3.03 -5.77 -11.36
N PRO A 131 -1.95 -5.01 -11.10
CA PRO A 131 -1.99 -3.56 -11.10
C PRO A 131 -2.48 -3.05 -12.45
N THR A 132 -3.62 -2.36 -12.45
CA THR A 132 -4.04 -1.66 -13.66
C THR A 132 -3.22 -0.38 -13.80
N PRO A 133 -2.75 -0.02 -15.02
CA PRO A 133 -2.04 1.26 -15.26
C PRO A 133 -2.88 2.50 -14.86
N ASN A 134 -4.20 2.32 -14.73
CA ASN A 134 -5.13 3.34 -14.28
C ASN A 134 -4.93 3.70 -12.80
N GLU A 135 -4.62 2.73 -11.93
CA GLU A 135 -4.40 3.00 -10.50
C GLU A 135 -3.15 3.84 -10.27
N PHE A 136 -2.06 3.54 -10.97
CA PHE A 136 -0.86 4.36 -10.93
C PHE A 136 -1.12 5.77 -11.46
N SER A 137 -1.92 5.91 -12.51
CA SER A 137 -2.30 7.21 -13.08
C SER A 137 -3.15 8.03 -12.09
N LEU A 138 -4.04 7.39 -11.33
CA LEU A 138 -4.82 8.03 -10.27
C LEU A 138 -3.90 8.64 -9.20
N PHE A 139 -2.94 7.88 -8.69
CA PHE A 139 -2.02 8.39 -7.68
C PHE A 139 -1.12 9.52 -8.21
N ILE A 140 -0.63 9.42 -9.44
CA ILE A 140 0.14 10.50 -10.08
C ILE A 140 -0.72 11.77 -10.18
N ALA A 141 -1.97 11.67 -10.60
CA ALA A 141 -2.88 12.80 -10.71
C ALA A 141 -3.23 13.40 -9.34
N LEU A 142 -3.51 12.57 -8.34
CA LEU A 142 -3.81 13.02 -6.98
C LEU A 142 -2.63 13.81 -6.40
N ILE A 143 -1.40 13.31 -6.57
CA ILE A 143 -0.20 13.94 -6.03
C ILE A 143 0.14 15.22 -6.79
N SER A 144 0.12 15.19 -8.12
CA SER A 144 0.51 16.33 -8.96
C SER A 144 -0.53 17.45 -9.00
N ILE A 145 -1.82 17.12 -9.07
CA ILE A 145 -2.91 18.09 -9.20
C ILE A 145 -3.45 18.47 -7.83
N TYR A 146 -3.92 17.49 -7.04
CA TYR A 146 -4.62 17.79 -5.78
C TYR A 146 -3.66 18.29 -4.69
N PHE A 147 -2.46 17.69 -4.57
CA PHE A 147 -1.42 18.18 -3.64
C PHE A 147 -0.48 19.21 -4.28
N GLU A 148 -0.85 19.74 -5.45
CA GLU A 148 -0.18 20.85 -6.15
C GLU A 148 1.30 20.61 -6.49
N GLN A 149 1.72 19.34 -6.55
CA GLN A 149 3.07 18.95 -6.97
C GLN A 149 3.18 18.90 -8.50
N LYS A 150 2.88 20.04 -9.14
CA LYS A 150 2.61 20.15 -10.59
C LYS A 150 3.77 19.74 -11.50
N ASP A 151 5.00 19.78 -11.01
CA ASP A 151 6.17 19.31 -11.77
C ASP A 151 6.16 17.79 -12.03
N LEU A 152 5.33 17.04 -11.29
CA LEU A 152 5.14 15.59 -11.48
C LEU A 152 3.97 15.26 -12.41
N ALA A 153 3.18 16.24 -12.83
CA ALA A 153 2.05 16.00 -13.71
C ALA A 153 2.56 15.46 -15.06
N ASP A 154 1.86 14.43 -15.57
CA ASP A 154 2.02 14.03 -16.96
C ASP A 154 1.54 15.21 -17.81
N HIS A 155 2.48 15.93 -18.41
CA HIS A 155 2.17 16.94 -19.42
C HIS A 155 1.80 16.17 -20.68
N GLN A 156 0.50 16.09 -20.97
CA GLN A 156 0.00 15.58 -22.25
C GLN A 156 0.33 16.53 -23.39
#